data_AF-B6UGD7-F1
#
_entry.id   AF-B6UGD7-F1
#
_cell.length_a   1.000
_cell.length_b   1.000
_cell.length_c   1.000
_cell.angle_alpha   90.00
_cell.angle_beta   90.00
_cell.angle_gamma   90.00
#
_symmetry.space_group_name_H-M   'P 1'
#
loop_
_entity.id
_entity.type
_entity.pdbx_description
1 polymer ?
#
loop_
_entity_poly.entity_id
_entity_poly.type
_entity_poly.pdbx_seq_one_letter_code
_entity_poly.pdbx_strand_id
1 'polypeptide(L)'
;MDTTSKKAYGVAVVIQLIYTGMYVVSKAAFDHGMSTYVFIFYRQAAATALLLPIAIVLERKNAPPMSFRLFLKLFFYALLGNTLSMNLYNISLKYTSATVASATSNSVPVVTFFLAVLLRYIHKAEKGTHH
;
A
#
# COMPACT_ATOMS: atom_id res chain seq x y z
N MET A 1 30.93 -5.10 10.47
CA MET A 1 29.67 -4.72 9.79
C MET A 1 29.16 -5.94 9.04
N ASP A 2 28.11 -6.57 9.57
CA ASP A 2 27.53 -7.83 9.06
C ASP A 2 27.11 -7.68 7.58
N THR A 3 27.41 -8.71 6.78
CA THR A 3 26.96 -8.87 5.39
C THR A 3 25.45 -8.71 5.23
N THR A 4 24.65 -9.06 6.23
CA THR A 4 23.19 -8.87 6.23
C THR A 4 22.81 -7.39 6.28
N SER A 5 23.48 -6.61 7.14
CA SER A 5 23.26 -5.15 7.22
C SER A 5 23.64 -4.47 5.91
N LYS A 6 24.78 -4.83 5.29
CA LYS A 6 25.19 -4.26 3.99
C LYS A 6 24.15 -4.51 2.88
N LYS A 7 23.58 -5.72 2.82
CA LYS A 7 22.48 -6.05 1.90
C LYS A 7 21.23 -5.22 2.20
N ALA A 8 20.85 -5.09 3.46
CA ALA A 8 19.69 -4.29 3.88
C ALA A 8 19.85 -2.80 3.52
N TYR A 9 21.02 -2.22 3.75
CA TYR A 9 21.32 -0.85 3.35
C TYR A 9 21.29 -0.68 1.82
N GLY A 10 21.85 -1.64 1.08
CA GLY A 10 21.78 -1.63 -0.39
C GLY A 10 20.34 -1.61 -0.90
N VAL A 11 19.49 -2.47 -0.35
CA VAL A 11 18.04 -2.49 -0.67
C VAL A 11 17.37 -1.17 -0.30
N ALA A 12 17.66 -0.62 0.88
CA ALA A 12 17.09 0.66 1.31
C ALA A 12 17.46 1.82 0.37
N VAL A 13 18.71 1.86 -0.12
CA VAL A 13 19.16 2.87 -1.09
C VAL A 13 18.44 2.71 -2.43
N VAL A 14 18.31 1.48 -2.94
CA VAL A 14 17.58 1.23 -4.19
C VAL A 14 16.11 1.67 -4.07
N ILE A 15 15.47 1.35 -2.94
CA ILE A 15 14.08 1.77 -2.66
C ILE A 15 13.97 3.29 -2.65
N GLN A 16 14.89 3.99 -1.96
CA GLN A 16 14.93 5.45 -1.92
C GLN A 16 15.08 6.05 -3.32
N LEU A 17 15.99 5.52 -4.14
CA LEU A 17 16.18 5.98 -5.53
C LEU A 17 14.92 5.82 -6.37
N ILE A 18 14.22 4.69 -6.25
CA ILE A 18 12.95 4.45 -6.94
C ILE A 18 11.89 5.47 -6.48
N TYR A 19 11.77 5.72 -5.18
CA TYR A 19 10.84 6.71 -4.64
C TYR A 19 11.17 8.12 -5.12
N THR A 20 12.43 8.53 -5.10
CA THR A 20 12.85 9.84 -5.60
C THR A 20 12.49 10.00 -7.08
N GLY A 21 12.78 9.00 -7.92
CA GLY A 21 12.39 8.99 -9.33
C GLY A 21 10.86 9.12 -9.49
N MET A 22 10.09 8.36 -8.70
CA MET A 22 8.63 8.47 -8.68
C MET A 22 8.17 9.88 -8.32
N TYR A 23 8.75 10.54 -7.32
CA TYR A 23 8.38 11.91 -6.93
C TYR A 23 8.67 12.91 -8.05
N VAL A 24 9.82 12.81 -8.72
CA VAL A 24 10.18 13.69 -9.84
C VAL A 24 9.17 13.53 -10.99
N VAL A 25 8.86 12.29 -11.38
CA VAL A 25 7.87 12.00 -12.42
C VAL A 25 6.47 12.48 -12.02
N SER A 26 6.09 12.27 -10.75
CA SER A 26 4.79 12.73 -10.23
C SER A 26 4.69 14.25 -10.28
N LYS A 27 5.73 14.95 -9.83
CA LYS A 27 5.81 16.41 -9.89
C LYS A 27 5.72 16.91 -11.32
N ALA A 28 6.49 16.32 -12.25
CA ALA A 28 6.42 16.68 -13.66
C ALA A 28 5.01 16.46 -14.24
N ALA A 29 4.34 15.36 -13.92
CA ALA A 29 2.97 15.10 -14.38
C ALA A 29 1.97 16.13 -13.83
N PHE A 30 2.09 16.52 -12.56
CA PHE A 30 1.24 17.54 -11.95
C PHE A 30 1.51 18.95 -12.44
N ASP A 31 2.79 19.30 -12.70
CA ASP A 31 3.19 20.58 -13.28
C ASP A 31 2.59 20.76 -14.70
N HIS A 32 2.31 19.66 -15.41
CA HIS A 32 1.59 19.66 -16.69
C HIS A 32 0.05 19.62 -16.55
N GLY A 33 -0.48 19.80 -15.33
CA GLY A 33 -1.92 19.86 -15.07
C GLY A 33 -2.62 18.51 -14.98
N MET A 34 -1.89 17.39 -14.85
CA MET A 34 -2.52 16.08 -14.64
C MET A 34 -3.23 16.02 -13.28
N SER A 35 -4.49 15.60 -13.28
CA SER A 35 -5.22 15.37 -12.04
C SER A 35 -4.58 14.24 -11.22
N THR A 36 -4.44 14.46 -9.91
CA THR A 36 -3.92 13.48 -8.94
C THR A 36 -4.61 12.11 -9.04
N TYR A 37 -5.92 12.12 -9.31
CA TYR A 37 -6.73 10.91 -9.49
C TYR A 37 -6.30 10.11 -10.71
N VAL A 38 -6.12 10.79 -11.83
CA VAL A 38 -5.73 10.21 -13.11
C VAL A 38 -4.32 9.63 -13.01
N PHE A 39 -3.40 10.37 -12.39
CA PHE A 39 -2.04 9.91 -12.14
C PHE A 39 -1.99 8.63 -11.30
N ILE A 40 -2.75 8.59 -10.19
CA ILE A 40 -2.77 7.40 -9.32
C ILE A 40 -3.41 6.21 -10.02
N PHE A 41 -4.45 6.41 -10.82
CA PHE A 41 -5.05 5.35 -11.62
C PHE A 41 -4.03 4.75 -12.60
N TYR A 42 -3.33 5.58 -13.37
CA TYR A 42 -2.32 5.12 -14.32
C TYR A 42 -1.17 4.37 -13.63
N ARG A 43 -0.71 4.85 -12.47
CA ARG A 43 0.34 4.16 -11.71
C ARG A 43 -0.08 2.76 -11.27
N GLN A 44 -1.30 2.62 -10.73
CA GLN A 44 -1.82 1.33 -10.31
C GLN A 44 -2.11 0.40 -11.50
N ALA A 45 -2.58 0.94 -12.62
CA ALA A 45 -2.80 0.19 -13.84
C ALA A 45 -1.48 -0.34 -14.42
N ALA A 46 -0.45 0.51 -14.51
CA ALA A 46 0.88 0.12 -14.97
C ALA A 46 1.53 -0.93 -14.04
N ALA A 47 1.43 -0.75 -12.72
CA ALA A 47 1.92 -1.73 -11.75
C ALA A 47 1.21 -3.08 -11.92
N THR A 48 -0.12 -3.07 -12.09
CA THR A 48 -0.90 -4.29 -12.35
C THR A 48 -0.48 -4.94 -13.67
N ALA A 49 -0.34 -4.17 -14.74
CA ALA A 49 0.05 -4.68 -16.06
C ALA A 49 1.46 -5.29 -16.06
N LEU A 50 2.39 -4.74 -15.27
CA LEU A 50 3.74 -5.28 -15.12
C LEU A 50 3.80 -6.50 -14.20
N LEU A 51 3.07 -6.48 -13.10
CA LEU A 51 3.08 -7.57 -12.11
C LEU A 51 2.24 -8.76 -12.56
N LEU A 52 1.17 -8.55 -13.32
CA LEU A 52 0.29 -9.62 -13.81
C LEU A 52 1.05 -10.72 -14.57
N PRO A 53 1.89 -10.44 -15.59
CA PRO A 53 2.64 -11.48 -16.28
C PRO A 53 3.67 -12.15 -15.37
N ILE A 54 4.32 -11.39 -14.49
CA ILE A 54 5.31 -11.92 -13.52
C ILE A 54 4.63 -12.89 -12.55
N ALA A 55 3.48 -12.52 -12.01
CA ALA A 55 2.66 -13.35 -11.13
C ALA A 55 2.17 -14.61 -11.86
N ILE A 56 1.69 -14.49 -13.10
CA ILE A 56 1.27 -15.65 -13.90
C ILE A 56 2.45 -16.59 -14.17
N VAL A 57 3.66 -16.10 -14.39
CA VAL A 57 4.82 -16.96 -14.66
C VAL A 57 5.34 -17.62 -13.37
N LEU A 58 5.46 -16.88 -12.27
CA LEU A 58 6.05 -17.37 -11.02
C LEU A 58 5.06 -18.21 -10.19
N GLU A 59 3.80 -17.82 -10.12
CA GLU A 59 2.84 -18.42 -9.20
C GLU A 59 1.97 -19.50 -9.83
N ARG A 60 2.01 -19.69 -11.16
CA ARG A 60 1.20 -20.70 -11.87
C ARG A 60 1.34 -22.13 -11.37
N LYS A 61 2.44 -22.47 -10.69
CA LYS A 61 2.65 -23.82 -10.10
C LYS A 61 2.15 -23.97 -8.66
N ASN A 62 2.02 -22.89 -7.89
CA ASN A 62 1.75 -22.95 -6.45
C ASN A 62 0.49 -22.19 -6.00
N ALA A 63 -0.09 -21.35 -6.88
CA ALA A 63 -1.26 -20.55 -6.53
C ALA A 63 -2.54 -21.38 -6.60
N PRO A 64 -3.40 -21.35 -5.55
CA PRO A 64 -4.76 -21.86 -5.66
C PRO A 64 -5.51 -21.07 -6.76
N PRO A 65 -6.39 -21.72 -7.54
CA PRO A 65 -7.09 -21.06 -8.63
C PRO A 65 -7.96 -19.92 -8.08
N MET A 66 -7.51 -18.68 -8.25
CA MET A 66 -8.35 -17.52 -7.97
C MET A 66 -9.43 -17.44 -9.05
N SER A 67 -10.68 -17.62 -8.64
CA SER A 67 -11.82 -17.41 -9.54
C SER A 67 -11.83 -15.98 -10.06
N PHE A 68 -12.09 -15.79 -11.35
CA PHE A 68 -12.23 -14.47 -11.96
C PHE A 68 -13.22 -13.56 -11.22
N ARG A 69 -14.28 -14.12 -10.61
CA ARG A 69 -15.22 -13.37 -9.75
C ARG A 69 -14.56 -12.79 -8.50
N LEU A 70 -13.60 -13.49 -7.91
CA LEU A 70 -12.87 -13.09 -6.71
C LEU A 70 -11.86 -12.00 -7.06
N PHE A 71 -11.16 -12.15 -8.19
CA PHE A 71 -10.34 -11.09 -8.77
C PHE A 71 -11.15 -9.82 -9.04
N LEU A 72 -12.31 -9.96 -9.69
CA LEU A 72 -13.17 -8.81 -10.02
C LEU A 72 -13.70 -8.12 -8.75
N LYS A 73 -14.07 -8.88 -7.71
CA LYS A 73 -14.43 -8.34 -6.40
C LYS A 73 -13.27 -7.55 -5.77
N LEU A 74 -12.06 -8.10 -5.77
CA LEU A 74 -10.87 -7.41 -5.25
C LEU A 74 -10.53 -6.15 -6.06
N PHE A 75 -10.69 -6.21 -7.38
CA PHE A 75 -10.52 -5.06 -8.28
C PHE A 75 -11.50 -3.94 -7.97
N PHE A 76 -12.80 -4.25 -7.88
CA PHE A 76 -13.81 -3.25 -7.51
C PHE A 76 -13.60 -2.75 -6.08
N TYR A 77 -13.22 -3.60 -5.14
CA TYR A 77 -12.89 -3.19 -3.78
C TYR A 77 -11.71 -2.22 -3.74
N ALA A 78 -10.65 -2.49 -4.51
CA ALA A 78 -9.50 -1.60 -4.62
C ALA A 78 -9.83 -0.29 -5.37
N LEU A 79 -10.64 -0.36 -6.43
CA LEU A 79 -11.04 0.80 -7.23
C LEU A 79 -11.98 1.72 -6.45
N LEU A 80 -13.03 1.15 -5.85
CA LEU A 80 -13.96 1.87 -4.98
C LEU A 80 -13.25 2.35 -3.73
N GLY A 81 -12.38 1.53 -3.12
CA GLY A 81 -11.57 1.90 -1.97
C GLY A 81 -10.69 3.11 -2.26
N ASN A 82 -9.95 3.11 -3.37
CA ASN A 82 -9.12 4.26 -3.77
C ASN A 82 -9.97 5.51 -4.09
N THR A 83 -11.11 5.33 -4.76
CA THR A 83 -12.04 6.42 -5.06
C THR A 83 -12.64 7.02 -3.80
N LEU A 84 -13.02 6.17 -2.83
CA LEU A 84 -13.55 6.56 -1.54
C LEU A 84 -12.46 7.26 -0.72
N SER A 85 -11.26 6.69 -0.63
CA SER A 85 -10.11 7.27 0.08
C SER A 85 -9.72 8.64 -0.47
N MET A 86 -9.74 8.82 -1.79
CA MET A 86 -9.46 10.12 -2.40
C MET A 86 -10.58 11.14 -2.16
N ASN A 87 -11.85 10.73 -2.22
CA ASN A 87 -12.97 11.60 -1.88
C ASN A 87 -12.91 12.02 -0.42
N LEU A 88 -12.68 11.05 0.49
CA LEU A 88 -12.44 11.29 1.91
C LEU A 88 -11.24 12.20 2.12
N TYR A 89 -10.12 12.03 1.39
CA TYR A 89 -8.96 12.91 1.49
C TYR A 89 -9.27 14.35 1.04
N ASN A 90 -10.03 14.53 -0.04
CA ASN A 90 -10.44 15.87 -0.50
C ASN A 90 -11.43 16.54 0.47
N ILE A 91 -12.33 15.74 1.07
CA ILE A 91 -13.19 16.19 2.16
C ILE A 91 -12.34 16.53 3.38
N SER A 92 -11.40 15.67 3.78
CA SER A 92 -10.48 15.91 4.88
C SER A 92 -9.67 17.18 4.66
N LEU A 93 -9.09 17.42 3.48
CA LEU A 93 -8.38 18.68 3.21
C LEU A 93 -9.26 19.93 3.37
N LYS A 94 -10.56 19.82 3.12
CA LYS A 94 -11.54 20.89 3.39
C LYS A 94 -11.85 21.06 4.89
N TYR A 95 -11.64 20.05 5.72
CA TYR A 95 -12.05 20.01 7.13
C TYR A 95 -10.90 19.82 8.16
N THR A 96 -9.67 19.55 7.72
CA THR A 96 -8.51 19.20 8.56
C THR A 96 -7.42 20.25 8.43
N SER A 97 -6.95 20.78 9.56
CA SER A 97 -5.77 21.65 9.62
C SER A 97 -4.49 20.81 9.57
N ALA A 98 -3.35 21.44 9.26
CA ALA A 98 -2.04 20.79 9.23
C ALA A 98 -1.72 19.99 10.53
N THR A 99 -2.27 20.43 11.67
CA THR A 99 -2.12 19.76 12.97
C THR A 99 -2.85 18.41 13.01
N VAL A 100 -4.07 18.34 12.50
CA VAL A 100 -4.86 17.09 12.50
C VAL A 100 -4.25 16.08 11.51
N ALA A 101 -3.80 16.53 10.34
CA ALA A 101 -3.09 15.67 9.38
C ALA A 101 -1.82 15.07 9.99
N SER A 102 -1.02 15.89 10.68
CA SER A 102 0.21 15.43 11.35
C SER A 102 -0.10 14.46 12.50
N ALA A 103 -1.14 14.73 13.29
CA ALA A 103 -1.58 13.85 14.36
C ALA A 103 -2.04 12.48 13.83
N THR A 104 -2.77 12.45 12.71
CA THR A 104 -3.17 11.21 12.06
C THR A 104 -1.96 10.39 11.59
N SER A 105 -1.00 11.02 10.89
CA SER A 105 0.22 10.32 10.43
C SER A 105 1.05 9.74 11.59
N ASN A 106 1.19 10.50 12.68
CA ASN A 106 1.93 10.04 13.87
C ASN A 106 1.18 8.96 14.65
N SER A 107 -0.15 8.87 14.51
CA SER A 107 -0.96 7.85 15.17
C SER A 107 -0.91 6.50 14.45
N VAL A 108 -0.54 6.46 13.16
CA VAL A 108 -0.42 5.22 12.38
C VAL A 108 0.43 4.16 13.10
N PRO A 109 1.71 4.43 13.47
CA PRO A 109 2.52 3.43 14.18
C PRO A 109 1.95 3.04 15.54
N VAL A 110 1.31 3.97 16.26
CA VAL A 110 0.69 3.72 17.57
C VAL A 110 -0.48 2.75 17.45
N VAL A 111 -1.38 2.99 16.49
CA VAL A 111 -2.53 2.13 16.23
C VAL A 111 -2.08 0.76 15.73
N THR A 112 -1.09 0.70 14.83
CA THR A 112 -0.52 -0.57 14.36
C THR A 112 0.04 -1.41 15.51
N PHE A 113 0.77 -0.79 16.45
CA PHE A 113 1.30 -1.49 17.61
C PHE A 113 0.17 -2.01 18.52
N PHE A 114 -0.83 -1.18 18.81
CA PHE A 114 -2.00 -1.58 19.60
C PHE A 114 -2.72 -2.78 18.97
N LEU A 115 -2.97 -2.75 17.66
CA LEU A 115 -3.59 -3.85 16.93
C LEU A 115 -2.74 -5.12 16.97
N ALA A 116 -1.42 -5.00 16.78
CA ALA A 116 -0.50 -6.12 16.82
C ALA A 116 -0.49 -6.79 18.21
N VAL A 117 -0.53 -6.01 19.29
CA VAL A 117 -0.64 -6.52 20.66
C VAL A 117 -1.97 -7.22 20.86
N LEU A 118 -3.08 -6.58 20.47
CA LEU A 118 -4.42 -7.15 20.64
C LEU A 118 -4.58 -8.47 19.87
N LEU A 119 -4.15 -8.53 18.61
CA LEU A 119 -4.14 -9.75 17.81
C LEU A 119 -3.27 -10.84 18.43
N ARG A 120 -2.11 -10.49 18.97
CA ARG A 120 -1.25 -11.44 19.69
C ARG A 120 -1.94 -11.99 20.94
N TYR A 121 -2.69 -11.17 21.67
CA TYR A 121 -3.48 -11.62 22.82
C TYR A 121 -4.62 -12.56 22.41
N ILE A 122 -5.39 -12.20 21.38
CA ILE A 122 -6.49 -13.03 20.86
C ILE A 122 -5.96 -14.39 20.37
N HIS A 123 -4.89 -14.39 19.57
CA HIS A 123 -4.25 -15.61 19.08
C HIS A 123 -3.72 -16.50 20.22
N LYS A 124 -3.25 -15.89 21.32
CA LYS A 124 -2.80 -16.63 22.51
C LYS A 124 -3.98 -17.22 23.28
N ALA A 125 -5.12 -16.53 23.35
CA ALA A 125 -6.34 -17.02 23.99
C ALA A 125 -6.96 -18.20 23.21
N GLU A 126 -6.93 -18.15 21.87
CA GLU A 126 -7.43 -19.23 21.01
C GLU A 126 -6.58 -20.50 21.14
N LYS A 127 -5.25 -20.37 21.25
CA LYS A 127 -4.35 -21.52 21.46
C LYS A 127 -4.33 -22.07 22.89
N GLY A 128 -4.80 -21.29 23.88
CA GLY A 128 -4.87 -21.72 25.27
C GLY A 128 -6.09 -22.59 25.62
N THR A 129 -7.04 -22.75 24.70
CA THR A 129 -8.32 -23.45 24.94
C THR A 129 -8.29 -24.93 24.48
N HIS A 130 -7.12 -25.43 24.05
CA HIS A 130 -6.94 -26.81 23.55
C HIS A 130 -5.97 -27.67 24.39
N HIS A 131 -5.75 -27.32 25.66
CA HIS A 131 -5.03 -28.17 26.63
C HIS A 131 -5.92 -28.50 27.82
#